data_AF-A0A7C7TC55-F1
#
_entry.id   AF-A0A7C7TC55-F1
#
_cell.length_a   1.000
_cell.length_b   1.000
_cell.length_c   1.000
_cell.angle_alpha   90.00
_cell.angle_beta   90.00
_cell.angle_gamma   90.00
#
_symmetry.space_group_name_H-M   'P 1'
#
loop_
_entity.id
_entity.type
_entity.pdbx_description
1 polymer ?
#
loop_
_entity_poly.entity_id
_entity_poly.type
_entity_poly.pdbx_seq_one_letter_code
_entity_poly.pdbx_strand_id
1 'polypeptide(L)'
;STRVPLIEGQGNFGNIDGDNAAAMRYTEARLDVIANYFFDGIEENAVDLKENYDGQNLEPVVLPTKLPNILLNGAAGIAVGMATNIP
;
A
#
# COMPACT_ATOMS: atom_id res chain seq x y z
N SER A 1 -9.48 -2.61 -7.86
CA SER A 1 -9.93 -1.52 -6.97
C SER A 1 -10.03 -2.07 -5.56
N THR A 2 -9.61 -1.31 -4.54
CA THR A 2 -9.70 -1.71 -3.13
C THR A 2 -11.01 -1.22 -2.51
N ARG A 3 -11.46 -1.87 -1.43
CA ARG A 3 -12.67 -1.44 -0.71
C ARG A 3 -12.46 -0.07 -0.06
N VAL A 4 -11.29 0.13 0.52
CA VAL A 4 -10.88 1.39 1.15
C VAL A 4 -9.55 1.82 0.53
N PRO A 5 -9.54 2.89 -0.28
CA PRO A 5 -8.32 3.38 -0.91
C PRO A 5 -7.35 3.97 0.12
N LEU A 6 -6.06 3.73 -0.08
CA LEU A 6 -4.98 4.32 0.73
C LEU A 6 -4.31 5.52 0.04
N ILE A 7 -4.64 5.74 -1.23
CA ILE A 7 -4.05 6.76 -2.09
C ILE A 7 -5.17 7.59 -2.69
N GLU A 8 -5.06 8.91 -2.55
CA GLU A 8 -5.86 9.88 -3.26
C GLU A 8 -5.10 10.33 -4.51
N GLY A 9 -5.64 10.02 -5.68
CA GLY A 9 -5.04 10.35 -6.97
C GLY A 9 -5.77 11.50 -7.68
N GLN A 10 -5.02 12.33 -8.38
CA GLN A 10 -5.53 13.34 -9.30
C GLN A 10 -4.98 13.07 -10.72
N GLY A 11 -5.86 13.05 -11.71
CA GLY A 11 -5.54 12.68 -13.10
C GLY A 11 -6.29 11.43 -13.55
N ASN A 12 -5.85 10.83 -14.66
CA ASN A 12 -6.47 9.61 -15.19
C ASN A 12 -5.78 8.35 -14.60
N PHE A 13 -6.48 7.64 -13.72
CA PHE A 13 -6.05 6.37 -13.11
C PHE A 13 -6.68 5.13 -13.75
N GLY A 14 -7.20 5.29 -14.97
CA GLY A 14 -7.95 4.26 -15.68
C GLY A 14 -9.42 4.21 -15.24
N ASN A 15 -10.19 3.34 -15.89
CA ASN A 15 -11.61 3.18 -15.61
C ASN A 15 -12.02 1.70 -15.64
N ILE A 16 -13.29 1.44 -15.35
CA ILE A 16 -13.87 0.10 -15.36
C ILE A 16 -14.02 -0.47 -16.78
N ASP A 17 -14.06 0.41 -17.79
CA ASP A 17 -14.21 0.05 -19.20
C ASP A 17 -12.91 -0.48 -19.82
N GLY A 18 -11.80 -0.42 -19.07
CA GLY A 18 -10.51 -1.01 -19.45
C GLY A 18 -9.50 0.00 -20.00
N ASP A 19 -9.78 1.30 -19.93
CA ASP A 19 -8.79 2.32 -20.27
C ASP A 19 -7.66 2.31 -19.24
N ASN A 20 -6.43 2.32 -19.74
CA ASN A 20 -5.24 2.39 -18.91
C ASN A 20 -5.07 3.77 -18.27
N ALA A 21 -4.40 3.80 -17.12
CA ALA A 21 -3.97 5.04 -16.49
C ALA A 21 -3.04 5.85 -17.42
N ALA A 22 -3.06 7.17 -17.25
CA ALA A 22 -2.11 8.04 -17.93
C ALA A 22 -0.67 7.78 -17.45
N ALA A 23 0.31 8.25 -18.23
CA ALA A 23 1.71 8.16 -17.83
C ALA A 23 1.96 8.92 -16.51
N MET A 24 2.90 8.43 -15.70
CA MET A 24 3.20 8.96 -14.35
C MET A 24 3.42 10.47 -14.28
N ARG A 25 3.90 11.09 -15.36
CA ARG A 25 4.13 12.56 -15.47
C ARG A 25 2.84 13.38 -15.57
N TYR A 26 1.68 12.74 -15.71
CA TYR A 26 0.35 13.36 -15.84
C TYR A 26 -0.58 13.02 -14.67
N THR A 27 -0.09 12.27 -13.69
CA THR A 27 -0.85 11.85 -12.52
C THR A 27 -0.16 12.33 -11.26
N GLU A 28 -0.94 12.87 -10.34
CA GLU A 28 -0.48 13.23 -9.00
C GLU A 28 -1.15 12.28 -8.00
N ALA A 29 -0.46 12.01 -6.89
CA ALA A 29 -0.97 11.13 -5.85
C ALA A 29 -0.47 11.59 -4.48
N ARG A 30 -1.33 11.46 -3.47
CA ARG A 30 -0.98 11.63 -2.07
C ARG A 30 -1.61 10.53 -1.23
N LEU A 31 -1.17 10.40 0.02
CA LEU A 31 -1.81 9.51 0.97
C LEU A 31 -3.24 9.97 1.25
N ASP A 32 -4.18 9.02 1.22
CA ASP A 32 -5.52 9.24 1.77
C ASP A 32 -5.42 9.38 3.31
N VAL A 33 -6.37 10.05 3.94
CA VAL A 33 -6.41 10.27 5.38
C VAL A 33 -6.32 8.95 6.16
N ILE A 34 -6.94 7.88 5.66
CA ILE A 34 -6.91 6.57 6.31
C ILE A 34 -5.50 5.95 6.35
N ALA A 35 -4.64 6.28 5.39
CA ALA A 35 -3.29 5.74 5.34
C ALA A 35 -2.43 6.21 6.54
N ASN A 36 -2.78 7.34 7.18
CA ASN A 36 -2.09 7.81 8.38
C ASN A 36 -2.12 6.78 9.52
N TYR A 37 -3.18 5.98 9.63
CA TYR A 37 -3.26 4.92 10.65
C TYR A 37 -2.23 3.80 10.47
N PHE A 38 -1.58 3.70 9.29
CA PHE A 38 -0.52 2.73 9.05
C PHE A 38 0.82 3.19 9.59
N PHE A 39 1.04 4.50 9.74
CA PHE A 39 2.32 5.08 10.15
C PHE A 39 2.29 5.62 11.58
N ASP A 40 1.13 5.63 12.22
CA ASP A 40 0.94 6.06 13.60
C ASP A 40 1.80 5.21 14.56
N GLY A 41 2.76 5.84 15.23
CA GLY A 41 3.74 5.19 16.12
C GLY A 41 5.01 4.68 15.44
N ILE A 42 5.24 4.96 14.15
CA ILE A 42 6.44 4.48 13.43
C ILE A 42 7.75 5.06 14.00
N GLU A 43 7.71 6.25 14.59
CA GLU A 43 8.86 6.90 15.21
C GLU A 43 9.11 6.46 16.66
N GLU A 44 8.23 5.62 17.23
CA GLU A 44 8.25 5.22 18.65
C GLU A 44 8.95 3.87 18.87
N ASN A 45 9.84 3.45 17.97
CA ASN A 45 10.47 2.11 17.96
C ASN A 45 9.43 0.96 18.05
N ALA A 46 8.25 1.15 17.43
CA ALA A 46 7.15 0.18 17.49
C ALA A 46 7.40 -1.09 16.63
N VAL A 47 8.32 -1.03 15.67
CA VAL A 47 8.62 -2.11 14.72
C VAL A 47 10.11 -2.23 14.48
N ASP A 48 10.55 -3.43 14.10
CA ASP A 48 11.92 -3.66 13.66
C ASP A 48 12.19 -2.98 12.31
N LEU A 49 13.38 -2.40 12.20
CA LEU A 49 13.91 -1.88 10.94
C LEU A 49 14.96 -2.85 10.39
N LYS A 50 15.02 -2.97 9.07
CA LYS A 50 16.07 -3.72 8.35
C LYS A 50 16.77 -2.81 7.34
N GLU A 51 17.99 -3.16 6.98
CA GLU A 51 18.69 -2.52 5.88
C GLU A 51 17.94 -2.72 4.54
N ASN A 52 17.94 -1.69 3.71
CA ASN A 52 17.48 -1.76 2.32
C ASN A 52 18.47 -2.56 1.45
N TYR A 53 18.15 -2.75 0.17
CA TYR A 53 18.89 -3.66 -0.71
C TYR A 53 20.39 -3.36 -0.88
N ASP A 54 20.81 -2.10 -0.71
CA ASP A 54 22.21 -1.65 -0.82
C ASP A 54 22.85 -1.27 0.52
N GLY A 55 22.13 -1.46 1.63
CA GLY A 55 22.61 -1.19 2.99
C GLY A 55 22.73 0.29 3.36
N GLN A 56 22.25 1.22 2.53
CA GLN A 56 22.39 2.66 2.77
C GLN A 56 21.28 3.25 3.63
N ASN A 57 20.11 2.62 3.67
CA ASN A 57 18.94 3.09 4.40
C ASN A 57 18.32 1.97 5.23
N LEU A 58 17.52 2.37 6.22
CA LEU A 58 16.69 1.46 6.99
C LEU A 58 15.23 1.56 6.53
N GLU A 59 14.57 0.42 6.40
CA GLU A 59 13.14 0.31 6.09
C GLU A 59 12.43 -0.56 7.15
N PRO A 60 11.19 -0.21 7.51
CA PRO A 60 10.42 -1.01 8.46
C PRO A 60 10.05 -2.37 7.87
N VAL A 61 10.19 -3.44 8.67
CA VAL A 61 9.82 -4.80 8.24
C VAL A 61 8.30 -4.94 8.09
N VAL A 62 7.54 -4.26 8.96
CA VAL A 62 6.08 -4.17 8.96
C VAL A 62 5.65 -2.76 9.31
N LEU A 63 4.43 -2.37 8.92
CA LEU A 63 3.85 -1.10 9.35
C LEU A 63 3.12 -1.28 10.69
N PRO A 64 3.22 -0.34 11.65
CA PRO A 64 2.56 -0.40 12.97
C PRO A 64 1.04 -0.19 12.92
N THR A 65 0.39 -0.60 11.83
CA THR A 65 -0.97 -0.21 11.48
C THR A 65 -1.98 -0.50 12.59
N LYS A 66 -2.80 0.52 12.91
CA LYS A 66 -3.92 0.40 13.86
C LYS A 66 -5.19 -0.16 13.19
N LEU A 67 -5.12 -0.49 11.89
CA LEU A 67 -6.23 -1.02 11.11
C LEU A 67 -5.97 -2.47 10.71
N PRO A 68 -6.97 -3.38 10.82
CA PRO A 68 -6.85 -4.75 10.32
C PRO A 68 -6.95 -4.80 8.79
N ASN A 69 -5.95 -4.26 8.08
CA ASN A 69 -6.02 -4.02 6.63
C ASN A 69 -6.29 -5.27 5.79
N ILE A 70 -5.72 -6.42 6.18
CA ILE A 70 -5.94 -7.69 5.46
C ILE A 70 -7.43 -8.06 5.46
N LEU A 71 -8.15 -7.80 6.54
CA LEU A 71 -9.59 -8.06 6.63
C LEU A 71 -10.43 -6.96 5.98
N LEU A 72 -9.90 -5.74 5.90
CA LEU A 72 -10.60 -4.58 5.35
C LEU A 72 -10.55 -4.55 3.82
N ASN A 73 -9.38 -4.83 3.25
CA ASN A 73 -9.07 -4.67 1.83
C ASN A 73 -8.77 -5.98 1.11
N GLY A 74 -8.69 -7.09 1.85
CA GLY A 74 -8.38 -8.38 1.28
C GLY A 74 -6.95 -8.49 0.76
N ALA A 75 -6.67 -9.62 0.13
CA ALA A 75 -5.42 -9.89 -0.58
C ALA A 75 -5.62 -11.04 -1.56
N ALA A 76 -5.19 -10.87 -2.80
CA ALA A 76 -5.17 -11.93 -3.80
C ALA A 76 -3.77 -12.07 -4.37
N GLY A 77 -3.28 -13.30 -4.51
CA GLY A 77 -1.93 -13.56 -5.01
C GLY A 77 -1.72 -15.02 -5.38
N ILE A 78 -0.84 -15.24 -6.36
CA ILE A 78 -0.44 -16.58 -6.82
C ILE A 78 1.07 -16.65 -6.70
N ALA A 79 1.56 -17.61 -5.92
CA ALA A 79 2.97 -17.92 -5.76
C ALA A 79 3.29 -19.29 -6.37
N VAL A 80 4.56 -19.69 -6.35
CA VAL A 80 4.96 -21.01 -6.87
C VAL A 80 4.31 -22.11 -6.02
N GLY A 81 3.31 -22.78 -6.59
CA GLY A 81 2.59 -23.90 -5.96
C GLY A 81 1.54 -23.51 -4.91
N MET A 82 1.25 -22.22 -4.72
CA MET A 82 0.26 -21.73 -3.74
C MET A 82 -0.57 -20.58 -4.28
N ALA A 83 -1.79 -20.44 -3.80
CA ALA A 83 -2.67 -19.32 -4.12
C ALA A 83 -3.37 -18.81 -2.84
N THR A 84 -3.59 -17.51 -2.76
CA THR A 84 -4.35 -16.86 -1.68
C THR A 84 -5.43 -15.97 -2.27
N ASN A 85 -6.59 -15.95 -1.61
CA ASN A 85 -7.69 -15.06 -1.92
C ASN A 85 -8.48 -14.75 -0.64
N ILE A 86 -8.24 -13.56 -0.10
CA ILE A 86 -8.98 -12.97 1.02
C ILE A 86 -9.81 -11.83 0.41
N PRO A 87 -11.15 -11.87 0.54
CA PRO A 87 -12.04 -10.89 -0.06
C PRO A 87 -11.92 -9.49 0.59
#